data_AF-A0A1F2QZ75-F1
#
_entry.id   AF-A0A1F2QZ75-F1
#
_cell.length_a   1.000
_cell.length_b   1.000
_cell.length_c   1.000
_cell.angle_alpha   90.00
_cell.angle_beta   90.00
_cell.angle_gamma   90.00
#
_symmetry.space_group_name_H-M   'P 1'
#
loop_
_entity.id
_entity.type
_entity.pdbx_description
1 polymer ?
#
loop_
_entity_poly.entity_id
_entity_poly.type
_entity_poly.pdbx_seq_one_letter_code
_entity_poly.pdbx_strand_id
1 'polypeptide(L)'
;MSTMNATSEDHRKHLLDGLRRFLPSVRQMAGVRRIAILGSIVTTKPDPKDIDILVVVADDADLAPLATCARRLQGHAQSFNRGTDVFLADERGTYIGRTCHWKNCRPGVRLALVRRN
;
A
#
# COMPACT_ATOMS: atom_id res chain seq x y z
N MET A 1 18.06 -7.09 -28.40
CA MET A 1 18.13 -6.86 -26.93
C MET A 1 16.99 -5.93 -26.53
N SER A 2 15.72 -6.36 -26.73
CA SER A 2 14.56 -5.44 -26.72
C SER A 2 13.30 -5.97 -26.00
N THR A 3 13.31 -7.22 -25.55
CA THR A 3 12.15 -7.86 -24.90
C THR A 3 12.07 -7.59 -23.39
N MET A 4 13.17 -7.26 -22.73
CA MET A 4 13.21 -7.01 -21.26
C MET A 4 12.62 -5.66 -20.84
N ASN A 5 12.65 -4.64 -21.71
CA ASN A 5 12.15 -3.30 -21.38
C ASN A 5 10.62 -3.18 -21.48
N ALA A 6 9.99 -3.99 -22.34
CA ALA A 6 8.54 -3.97 -22.51
C ALA A 6 7.82 -4.53 -21.26
N THR A 7 8.32 -5.64 -20.73
CA THR A 7 7.72 -6.30 -19.54
C THR A 7 7.86 -5.44 -18.28
N SER A 8 8.98 -4.74 -18.09
CA SER A 8 9.19 -3.87 -16.93
C SER A 8 8.33 -2.60 -16.96
N GLU A 9 8.16 -1.99 -18.14
CA GLU A 9 7.25 -0.86 -18.33
C GLU A 9 5.80 -1.27 -18.08
N ASP A 10 5.41 -2.47 -18.52
CA ASP A 10 4.09 -3.02 -18.27
C ASP A 10 3.84 -3.30 -16.77
N HIS A 11 4.85 -3.78 -16.04
CA HIS A 11 4.76 -3.94 -14.58
C HIS A 11 4.59 -2.60 -13.86
N ARG A 12 5.40 -1.59 -14.21
CA ARG A 12 5.29 -0.27 -13.62
C ARG A 12 3.92 0.35 -13.87
N LYS A 13 3.42 0.27 -15.11
CA LYS A 13 2.06 0.74 -15.45
C LYS A 13 1.00 0.02 -14.63
N HIS A 14 1.09 -1.30 -14.52
CA HIS A 14 0.16 -2.10 -13.73
C HIS A 14 0.12 -1.66 -12.26
N LEU A 15 1.29 -1.40 -11.65
CA LEU A 15 1.37 -0.88 -10.28
C LEU A 15 0.76 0.53 -10.15
N LEU A 16 1.06 1.42 -11.11
CA LEU A 16 0.50 2.77 -11.13
C LEU A 16 -1.02 2.78 -11.32
N ASP A 17 -1.58 1.85 -12.08
CA ASP A 17 -3.03 1.69 -12.23
C ASP A 17 -3.70 1.21 -10.93
N GLY A 18 -3.03 0.34 -10.17
CA GLY A 18 -3.44 -0.01 -8.81
C GLY A 18 -3.51 1.23 -7.91
N LEU A 19 -2.44 2.04 -7.91
CA LEU A 19 -2.39 3.31 -7.16
C LEU A 19 -3.50 4.29 -7.57
N ARG A 20 -3.77 4.44 -8.88
CA ARG A 20 -4.84 5.31 -9.40
C ARG A 20 -6.21 4.95 -8.88
N ARG A 21 -6.48 3.67 -8.61
CA ARG A 21 -7.76 3.20 -8.00
C ARG A 21 -7.76 3.33 -6.48
N PHE A 22 -6.61 3.10 -5.85
CA PHE A 22 -6.45 3.15 -4.40
C PHE A 22 -6.55 4.57 -3.84
N LEU A 23 -5.82 5.53 -4.42
CA LEU A 23 -5.66 6.87 -3.86
C LEU A 23 -6.98 7.65 -3.70
N PRO A 24 -7.90 7.69 -4.69
CA PRO A 24 -9.17 8.41 -4.51
C PRO A 24 -10.00 7.87 -3.35
N SER A 25 -10.02 6.54 -3.19
CA SER A 25 -10.75 5.88 -2.10
C SER A 25 -10.19 6.26 -0.74
N VAL A 26 -8.86 6.22 -0.59
CA VAL A 26 -8.19 6.49 0.70
C VAL A 26 -8.22 7.97 1.06
N ARG A 27 -8.13 8.87 0.08
CA ARG A 27 -8.19 10.32 0.31
C ARG A 27 -9.53 10.80 0.87
N GLN A 28 -10.60 10.05 0.65
CA GLN A 28 -11.94 10.39 1.14
C GLN A 28 -12.24 9.83 2.54
N MET A 29 -11.35 8.99 3.10
CA MET A 29 -11.57 8.39 4.40
C MET A 29 -11.37 9.42 5.51
N ALA A 30 -12.34 9.49 6.44
CA ALA A 30 -12.21 10.28 7.64
C ALA A 30 -10.96 9.84 8.43
N GLY A 31 -10.20 10.81 8.91
CA GLY A 31 -8.97 10.57 9.66
C GLY A 31 -7.71 10.35 8.80
N VAL A 32 -7.80 10.17 7.48
CA VAL A 32 -6.60 10.19 6.62
C VAL A 32 -6.13 11.63 6.42
N ARG A 33 -4.86 11.90 6.76
CA ARG A 33 -4.27 13.25 6.73
C ARG A 33 -3.30 13.46 5.60
N ARG A 34 -2.42 12.48 5.36
CA ARG A 34 -1.41 12.54 4.31
C ARG A 34 -1.20 11.16 3.71
N ILE A 35 -0.82 11.14 2.44
CA ILE A 35 -0.44 9.92 1.73
C ILE A 35 0.87 10.22 1.02
N ALA A 36 1.87 9.38 1.23
CA ALA A 36 3.14 9.42 0.52
C ALA A 36 3.36 8.09 -0.20
N ILE A 37 3.83 8.17 -1.45
CA ILE A 37 4.24 7.00 -2.23
C ILE A 37 5.76 6.92 -2.11
N LEU A 38 6.26 5.75 -1.72
CA LEU A 38 7.64 5.50 -1.38
C LEU A 38 8.24 4.40 -2.26
N GLY A 39 9.52 4.12 -2.04
CA GLY A 39 10.18 2.97 -2.61
C GLY A 39 10.49 3.12 -4.10
N SER A 40 10.76 1.97 -4.74
CA SER A 40 11.34 1.96 -6.09
C SER A 40 10.40 2.47 -7.19
N ILE A 41 9.09 2.57 -6.94
CA ILE A 41 8.14 3.05 -7.93
C ILE A 41 8.28 4.55 -8.22
N VAL A 42 8.80 5.34 -7.28
CA VAL A 42 9.07 6.78 -7.46
C VAL A 42 10.50 7.07 -7.90
N THR A 43 11.27 6.05 -8.27
CA THR A 43 12.64 6.19 -8.80
C THR A 43 12.72 5.78 -10.27
N THR A 44 13.90 5.97 -10.87
CA THR A 44 14.22 5.55 -12.24
C THR A 44 14.48 4.05 -12.39
N LYS A 45 14.27 3.24 -11.34
CA LYS A 45 14.49 1.78 -11.40
C LYS A 45 13.59 1.14 -12.49
N PRO A 46 14.12 0.40 -13.48
CA PRO A 46 13.32 -0.07 -14.60
C PRO A 46 12.12 -0.97 -14.21
N ASP A 47 12.34 -1.93 -13.30
CA ASP A 47 11.31 -2.89 -12.85
C ASP A 47 11.08 -2.73 -11.32
N PRO A 48 10.14 -1.87 -10.90
CA PRO A 48 9.75 -1.78 -9.50
C PRO A 48 8.99 -3.04 -9.09
N LYS A 49 9.39 -3.63 -7.96
CA LYS A 49 8.84 -4.90 -7.47
C LYS A 49 7.59 -4.73 -6.63
N ASP A 50 7.53 -3.61 -5.89
CA ASP A 50 6.52 -3.38 -4.87
C ASP A 50 6.06 -1.92 -4.89
N ILE A 51 4.85 -1.69 -4.38
CA ILE A 51 4.34 -0.35 -4.06
C ILE A 51 4.43 -0.15 -2.55
N ASP A 52 5.25 0.80 -2.12
CA ASP A 52 5.32 1.22 -0.72
C ASP A 52 4.52 2.50 -0.53
N ILE A 53 3.58 2.51 0.42
CA ILE A 53 2.70 3.65 0.71
C ILE A 53 2.78 3.95 2.20
N LEU A 54 3.00 5.21 2.56
CA LEU A 54 2.80 5.69 3.92
C LEU A 54 1.51 6.49 3.99
N VAL A 55 0.63 6.13 4.92
CA VAL A 55 -0.59 6.88 5.23
C VAL A 55 -0.47 7.44 6.63
N VAL A 56 -0.58 8.76 6.74
CA VAL A 56 -0.67 9.45 8.02
C VAL A 56 -2.14 9.52 8.41
N VAL A 57 -2.46 9.04 9.59
CA VAL A 57 -3.82 8.95 10.12
C VAL A 57 -3.94 9.69 11.45
N ALA A 58 -5.14 10.21 11.71
CA ALA A 58 -5.52 10.70 13.03
C ALA A 58 -5.67 9.53 14.03
N ASP A 59 -5.53 9.83 15.33
CA ASP A 59 -5.58 8.82 16.39
C ASP A 59 -6.92 8.07 16.49
N ASP A 60 -8.00 8.68 16.02
CA ASP A 60 -9.37 8.16 16.03
C ASP A 60 -9.80 7.58 14.67
N ALA A 61 -8.90 7.51 13.68
CA ALA A 61 -9.23 7.04 12.34
C ALA A 61 -9.70 5.57 12.35
N ASP A 62 -10.81 5.30 11.65
CA ASP A 62 -11.22 3.93 11.35
C ASP A 62 -10.31 3.34 10.25
N LEU A 63 -9.54 2.32 10.64
CA LEU A 63 -8.56 1.68 9.77
C LEU A 63 -9.13 0.51 8.97
N ALA A 64 -10.35 0.05 9.26
CA ALA A 64 -10.94 -1.09 8.56
C ALA A 64 -11.20 -0.82 7.06
N PRO A 65 -11.72 0.35 6.65
CA PRO A 65 -11.83 0.73 5.24
C PRO A 65 -10.45 0.81 4.57
N LEU A 66 -9.47 1.40 5.24
CA LEU A 66 -8.09 1.52 4.72
C LEU A 66 -7.47 0.14 4.50
N ALA A 67 -7.58 -0.77 5.48
CA ALA A 67 -7.10 -2.14 5.35
C ALA A 67 -7.80 -2.89 4.21
N THR A 68 -9.08 -2.61 3.95
CA THR A 68 -9.81 -3.19 2.81
C THR A 68 -9.28 -2.70 1.48
N CYS A 69 -9.05 -1.39 1.34
CA CYS A 69 -8.42 -0.82 0.15
C CYS A 69 -7.00 -1.37 -0.06
N ALA A 70 -6.21 -1.50 1.02
CA ALA A 70 -4.86 -2.06 0.97
C ALA A 70 -4.86 -3.51 0.46
N ARG A 71 -5.80 -4.36 0.93
CA ARG A 71 -5.95 -5.73 0.42
C ARG A 71 -6.35 -5.79 -1.05
N ARG A 72 -7.23 -4.88 -1.50
CA ARG A 72 -7.60 -4.79 -2.92
C ARG A 72 -6.41 -4.40 -3.79
N LEU A 73 -5.60 -3.45 -3.33
CA LEU A 73 -4.36 -3.05 -3.99
C LEU A 73 -3.36 -4.21 -4.03
N GLN A 74 -3.19 -4.94 -2.92
CA GLN A 74 -2.36 -6.13 -2.85
C GLN A 74 -2.81 -7.20 -3.85
N GLY A 75 -4.12 -7.47 -3.95
CA GLY A 75 -4.65 -8.43 -4.92
C GLY A 75 -4.40 -7.99 -6.37
N HIS A 76 -4.53 -6.69 -6.66
CA HIS A 76 -4.17 -6.13 -7.97
C HIS A 76 -2.68 -6.35 -8.27
N ALA A 77 -1.78 -5.97 -7.37
CA ALA A 77 -0.34 -6.16 -7.57
C ALA A 77 0.06 -7.64 -7.72
N GLN A 78 -0.52 -8.53 -6.91
CA GLN A 78 -0.22 -9.97 -6.95
C GLN A 78 -0.57 -10.64 -8.28
N SER A 79 -1.54 -10.11 -9.04
CA SER A 79 -1.84 -10.65 -10.38
C SER A 79 -0.66 -10.60 -11.37
N PHE A 80 0.38 -9.82 -11.06
CA PHE A 80 1.64 -9.74 -11.81
C PHE A 80 2.86 -10.17 -10.98
N ASN A 81 2.67 -10.96 -9.91
CA ASN A 81 3.74 -11.36 -8.99
C ASN A 81 4.51 -10.16 -8.40
N ARG A 82 3.76 -9.17 -7.92
CA ARG A 82 4.25 -7.95 -7.25
C ARG A 82 3.59 -7.79 -5.89
N GLY A 83 4.21 -7.02 -4.98
CA GLY A 83 3.69 -6.76 -3.65
C GLY A 83 3.28 -5.30 -3.44
N THR A 84 2.55 -5.07 -2.35
CA THR A 84 2.24 -3.73 -1.85
C THR A 84 2.32 -3.70 -0.34
N ASP A 85 2.91 -2.65 0.22
CA ASP A 85 2.97 -2.40 1.64
C ASP A 85 2.40 -1.03 1.98
N VAL A 86 1.38 -1.01 2.86
CA VAL A 86 0.77 0.22 3.37
C VAL A 86 1.18 0.39 4.83
N PHE A 87 2.11 1.30 5.05
CA PHE A 87 2.61 1.76 6.34
C PHE A 87 1.70 2.85 6.92
N LEU A 88 1.65 2.92 8.24
CA LEU A 88 0.83 3.85 9.00
C LEU A 88 1.72 4.67 9.93
N ALA A 89 1.47 5.98 9.97
CA ALA A 89 2.03 6.88 10.96
C ALA A 89 0.95 7.77 11.57
N ASP A 90 1.19 8.25 12.77
CA ASP A 90 0.36 9.28 13.41
C ASP A 90 0.68 10.69 12.87
N GLU A 91 -0.09 11.69 13.29
CA GLU A 91 0.09 13.09 12.87
C GLU A 91 1.42 13.71 13.32
N ARG A 92 2.09 13.11 14.29
CA ARG A 92 3.42 13.50 14.79
C ARG A 92 4.55 12.86 13.97
N GLY A 93 4.23 11.97 13.03
CA GLY A 93 5.18 11.23 12.22
C GLY A 93 5.70 9.96 12.90
N THR A 94 5.11 9.53 14.01
CA THR A 94 5.47 8.27 14.67
C THR A 94 4.94 7.11 13.85
N TYR A 95 5.82 6.18 13.49
CA TYR A 95 5.40 4.94 12.84
C TYR A 95 4.60 4.07 13.81
N ILE A 96 3.37 3.71 13.44
CA ILE A 96 2.47 2.91 14.28
C ILE A 96 2.30 1.47 13.78
N GLY A 97 2.75 1.17 12.56
CA GLY A 97 2.71 -0.17 11.98
C GLY A 97 2.30 -0.16 10.52
N ARG A 98 1.75 -1.26 10.03
CA ARG A 98 1.28 -1.41 8.64
C ARG A 98 -0.05 -2.15 8.60
N THR A 99 -0.72 -2.11 7.45
CA THR A 99 -1.97 -2.86 7.24
C THR A 99 -1.72 -4.36 7.17
N CYS A 100 -2.73 -5.14 7.58
CA CYS A 100 -2.73 -6.59 7.51
C CYS A 100 -3.12 -7.06 6.10
N HIS A 101 -2.23 -7.85 5.49
CA HIS A 101 -2.42 -8.43 4.17
C HIS A 101 -3.50 -9.52 4.14
N TRP A 102 -3.82 -10.10 5.30
CA TRP A 102 -4.78 -11.19 5.40
C TRP A 102 -6.16 -10.64 5.72
N LYS A 103 -7.20 -11.25 5.12
CA LYS A 103 -8.60 -10.90 5.38
C LYS A 103 -8.97 -11.11 6.85
N ASN A 104 -8.46 -12.20 7.45
CA ASN A 104 -8.60 -12.52 8.86
C ASN A 104 -7.22 -12.52 9.51
N CYS A 105 -6.88 -11.48 10.26
CA CYS A 105 -5.63 -11.43 11.00
C CYS A 105 -5.75 -12.38 12.20
N ARG A 106 -5.15 -13.59 12.12
CA ARG A 106 -5.21 -14.59 13.20
C ARG A 106 -4.14 -14.32 14.27
N PRO A 107 -4.37 -14.69 15.55
CA PRO A 107 -3.32 -14.72 16.56
C PRO A 107 -2.15 -15.60 16.08
N GLY A 108 -0.91 -15.18 16.34
CA GLY A 108 0.30 -15.89 15.91
C GLY A 108 0.86 -15.43 14.56
N VAL A 109 0.18 -14.54 13.84
CA VAL A 109 0.64 -14.07 12.54
C VAL A 109 1.60 -12.88 12.63
N ARG A 110 1.62 -12.02 13.68
CA ARG A 110 2.54 -10.84 13.73
C ARG A 110 2.88 -10.26 15.11
N LEU A 111 4.06 -9.59 15.16
CA LEU A 111 4.55 -8.69 16.21
C LEU A 111 4.41 -7.17 15.87
N ALA A 112 4.02 -6.77 14.65
CA ALA A 112 3.96 -5.34 14.25
C ALA A 112 2.84 -4.98 13.25
N LEU A 113 1.59 -5.37 13.56
CA LEU A 113 0.40 -4.97 12.78
C LEU A 113 -0.48 -4.05 13.60
N VAL A 114 -1.00 -2.99 12.97
CA VAL A 114 -2.09 -2.22 13.58
C VAL A 114 -3.37 -3.07 13.48
N ARG A 115 -3.82 -3.57 14.63
CA ARG A 115 -5.17 -4.09 14.83
C ARG A 115 -5.99 -2.97 15.48
N ARG A 116 -7.16 -2.64 14.94
CA ARG A 116 -8.26 -2.09 15.73
C ARG A 116 -9.57 -2.76 15.35
N ASN A 117 -10.38 -2.96 16.40
CA ASN A 117 -11.55 -3.83 16.57
C ASN A 117 -12.37 -4.13 15.31
#